data_AF-A0A078BBX1-F1
#
_entry.id   AF-A0A078BBX1-F1
#
_cell.length_a   1.000
_cell.length_b   1.000
_cell.length_c   1.000
_cell.angle_alpha   90.00
_cell.angle_beta   90.00
_cell.angle_gamma   90.00
#
_symmetry.space_group_name_H-M   'P 1'
#
loop_
_entity.id
_entity.type
_entity.pdbx_description
1 polymer ?
#
loop_
_entity_poly.entity_id
_entity_poly.type
_entity_poly.pdbx_seq_one_letter_code
_entity_poly.pdbx_strand_id
1 'polypeptide(L)'
;MFQNNLIALETIIKQLSLKDKESIPILICSNLFGNLTPLDFSIKNHQQKIINTILSVILKYQDHLVFNQLIDKNLCELIKQQIDLQEYFDSNLPQYQILDPQFTNQHSDERELIIGINLRHPKDIHQKYDDLLIKKLSQLSQNEDDPMVSIEYHMINLPITLQNQPTKLMKVLSESDKPEYFENKIIQSIINFKWNQYTKSFYQQNFQIYLIFMVFFIFDIFYTTYTSKQNDKIDEQLSAQTEVEETRPNIWVKTSTKIICSIVLLYFLIHEIRQIRIQKSSYFSDGWNYFDFFHIISFATFCIMEFTVNDKVNLILIEILVIILSFMKLFFFLRIYDGFSFLVQMMAGVFKDIKYFISFFLIMILQFGMILLVLFKAEEIDEYNGVNGMAYFLMAFRISSGDFQLDNYQNQGSLLVIVSWIIWISAVFTLNIVFMNFIIAVISESYERVMQKLVAESYKVKANMIVEREQLFTSSELLNKEMFPNYIVIRGQINNNNNESGEWQGFIKDLKYTIRTSAAKSKQELIQNNNSQYSKISSAIIDAQTQKHKKNSKNDEIQVQFGQLKQQLLENDKENKENYQKLANEMDFIKSQISQILKTVQQ
;
A
#
# COMPACT_ATOMS: atom_id res chain seq x y z
N MET A 1 -32.95 -13.61 1.34
CA MET A 1 -32.11 -14.73 1.82
C MET A 1 -30.70 -14.27 2.19
N PHE A 2 -29.96 -13.60 1.29
CA PHE A 2 -28.58 -13.13 1.55
C PHE A 2 -28.45 -11.78 2.25
N GLN A 3 -29.56 -11.20 2.72
CA GLN A 3 -29.58 -9.92 3.40
C GLN A 3 -29.14 -10.14 4.85
N ASN A 4 -27.92 -9.70 5.20
CA ASN A 4 -27.35 -9.70 6.55
C ASN A 4 -27.21 -11.08 7.24
N ASN A 5 -27.11 -12.18 6.51
CA ASN A 5 -26.98 -13.51 7.12
C ASN A 5 -25.69 -14.22 6.73
N LEU A 6 -24.60 -13.91 7.45
CA LEU A 6 -23.28 -14.52 7.30
C LEU A 6 -23.33 -16.04 7.51
N ILE A 7 -24.14 -16.51 8.46
CA ILE A 7 -24.30 -17.93 8.79
C ILE A 7 -24.91 -18.70 7.60
N ALA A 8 -25.94 -18.14 6.96
CA ALA A 8 -26.53 -18.74 5.77
C ALA A 8 -25.51 -18.84 4.61
N LEU A 9 -24.71 -17.78 4.42
CA LEU A 9 -23.69 -17.73 3.36
C LEU A 9 -22.56 -18.74 3.61
N GLU A 10 -22.08 -18.88 4.85
CA GLU A 10 -21.10 -19.90 5.24
C GLU A 10 -21.65 -21.33 5.08
N THR A 11 -22.92 -21.55 5.39
CA THR A 11 -23.57 -22.86 5.25
C THR A 11 -23.69 -23.25 3.77
N ILE A 12 -24.04 -22.29 2.91
CA ILE A 12 -24.09 -22.48 1.46
C ILE A 12 -22.69 -22.76 0.90
N ILE A 13 -21.66 -22.07 1.38
CA ILE A 13 -20.28 -22.32 0.95
C ILE A 13 -19.80 -23.71 1.37
N LYS A 14 -20.14 -24.16 2.58
CA LYS A 14 -19.87 -25.53 3.02
C LYS A 14 -20.55 -26.54 2.09
N GLN A 15 -21.80 -26.32 1.71
CA GLN A 15 -22.50 -27.21 0.76
C GLN A 15 -21.92 -27.16 -0.66
N LEU A 16 -21.50 -25.99 -1.13
CA LEU A 16 -20.84 -25.83 -2.44
C LEU A 16 -19.46 -26.50 -2.47
N SER A 17 -18.74 -26.51 -1.34
CA SER A 17 -17.43 -27.17 -1.25
C SER A 17 -17.49 -28.70 -1.38
N LEU A 18 -18.69 -29.29 -1.23
CA LEU A 18 -18.93 -30.73 -1.38
C LEU A 18 -19.29 -31.13 -2.81
N LYS A 19 -19.45 -30.18 -3.74
CA LYS A 19 -19.77 -30.43 -5.16
C LYS A 19 -18.55 -30.19 -6.05
N ASP A 20 -18.46 -30.95 -7.14
CA ASP A 20 -17.41 -30.77 -8.15
C ASP A 20 -17.55 -29.41 -8.85
N LYS A 21 -16.42 -28.71 -9.03
CA LYS A 21 -16.36 -27.33 -9.57
C LYS A 21 -17.11 -27.17 -10.90
N GLU A 22 -17.06 -28.18 -11.77
CA GLU A 22 -17.69 -28.14 -13.11
C GLU A 22 -19.22 -28.30 -13.07
N SER A 23 -19.75 -28.85 -11.97
CA SER A 23 -21.19 -29.08 -11.80
C SER A 23 -21.95 -27.91 -11.16
N ILE A 24 -21.22 -26.85 -10.78
CA ILE A 24 -21.78 -25.71 -10.05
C ILE A 24 -22.35 -24.69 -11.05
N PRO A 25 -23.64 -24.33 -10.95
CA PRO A 25 -24.22 -23.30 -11.79
C PRO A 25 -23.63 -21.91 -11.44
N ILE A 26 -23.76 -20.97 -12.37
CA ILE A 26 -23.35 -19.58 -12.18
C ILE A 26 -23.99 -19.03 -10.89
N LEU A 27 -23.15 -18.69 -9.90
CA LEU A 27 -23.61 -18.37 -8.53
C LEU A 27 -24.12 -16.93 -8.41
N ILE A 28 -23.41 -15.98 -9.01
CA ILE A 28 -23.74 -14.56 -8.97
C ILE A 28 -23.79 -14.03 -10.40
N CYS A 29 -24.96 -13.49 -10.77
CA CYS A 29 -25.19 -12.81 -12.04
C CYS A 29 -25.55 -11.34 -11.77
N SER A 30 -25.13 -10.46 -12.68
CA SER A 30 -25.70 -9.11 -12.75
C SER A 30 -27.17 -9.24 -13.15
N ASN A 31 -28.09 -8.70 -12.35
CA ASN A 31 -29.50 -8.71 -12.69
C ASN A 31 -29.74 -7.90 -13.98
N LEU A 32 -30.42 -8.51 -14.96
CA LEU A 32 -30.82 -7.88 -16.23
C LEU A 32 -31.64 -6.58 -16.03
N PHE A 33 -32.26 -6.40 -14.86
CA PHE A 33 -33.10 -5.26 -14.50
C PHE A 33 -32.40 -4.18 -13.66
N GLY A 34 -31.07 -4.22 -13.50
CA GLY A 34 -30.32 -3.17 -12.79
C GLY A 34 -30.41 -3.19 -11.25
N ASN A 35 -31.02 -4.23 -10.67
CA ASN A 35 -31.06 -4.42 -9.22
C ASN A 35 -29.68 -4.68 -8.63
N LEU A 36 -29.44 -4.17 -7.40
CA LEU A 36 -28.18 -4.32 -6.66
C LEU A 36 -27.84 -5.80 -6.49
N THR A 37 -26.60 -6.16 -6.81
CA THR A 37 -26.09 -7.50 -6.53
C THR A 37 -25.91 -7.70 -5.02
N PRO A 38 -25.84 -8.95 -4.51
CA PRO A 38 -25.51 -9.20 -3.12
C PRO A 38 -24.20 -8.51 -2.69
N LEU A 39 -23.23 -8.44 -3.61
CA LEU A 39 -21.97 -7.70 -3.41
C LEU A 39 -22.23 -6.19 -3.28
N ASP A 40 -22.98 -5.58 -4.20
CA ASP A 40 -23.34 -4.14 -4.16
C ASP A 40 -24.02 -3.77 -2.84
N PHE A 41 -24.90 -4.64 -2.33
CA PHE A 41 -25.61 -4.43 -1.08
C PHE A 41 -24.69 -4.52 0.14
N SER A 42 -23.83 -5.54 0.21
CA SER A 42 -22.87 -5.70 1.31
C SER A 42 -21.84 -4.57 1.36
N ILE A 43 -21.43 -4.04 0.20
CA ILE A 43 -20.54 -2.87 0.10
C ILE A 43 -21.24 -1.63 0.66
N LYS A 44 -22.51 -1.38 0.29
CA LYS A 44 -23.27 -0.23 0.82
C LYS A 44 -23.46 -0.29 2.34
N ASN A 45 -23.56 -1.49 2.91
CA ASN A 45 -23.71 -1.68 4.36
C ASN A 45 -22.38 -1.87 5.10
N HIS A 46 -21.23 -1.69 4.44
CA HIS A 46 -19.89 -1.82 5.02
C HIS A 46 -19.61 -3.18 5.71
N GLN A 47 -20.16 -4.27 5.17
CA GLN A 47 -20.03 -5.60 5.76
C GLN A 47 -18.79 -6.35 5.28
N GLN A 48 -17.60 -5.95 5.76
CA GLN A 48 -16.30 -6.48 5.30
C GLN A 48 -16.22 -8.01 5.27
N LYS A 49 -16.69 -8.72 6.31
CA LYS A 49 -16.65 -10.19 6.36
C LYS A 49 -17.48 -10.82 5.24
N ILE A 50 -18.68 -10.30 4.98
CA ILE A 50 -19.55 -10.82 3.92
C ILE A 50 -18.95 -10.51 2.55
N ILE A 51 -18.35 -9.33 2.37
CA ILE A 51 -17.68 -8.96 1.13
C ILE A 51 -16.51 -9.91 0.84
N ASN A 52 -15.63 -10.16 1.81
CA ASN A 52 -14.50 -11.07 1.64
C ASN A 52 -14.97 -12.49 1.30
N THR A 53 -16.03 -12.95 1.97
CA THR A 53 -16.57 -14.28 1.70
C THR A 53 -17.20 -14.35 0.30
N ILE A 54 -17.96 -13.34 -0.14
CA ILE A 54 -18.49 -13.27 -1.50
C ILE A 54 -17.36 -13.21 -2.54
N LEU A 55 -16.33 -12.41 -2.29
CA LEU A 55 -15.16 -12.29 -3.17
C LEU A 55 -14.46 -13.64 -3.33
N SER A 56 -14.24 -14.37 -2.23
CA SER A 56 -13.64 -15.70 -2.26
C SER A 56 -14.47 -16.73 -3.05
N VAL A 57 -15.80 -16.59 -3.04
CA VAL A 57 -16.71 -17.45 -3.82
C VAL A 57 -16.60 -17.12 -5.30
N ILE A 58 -16.58 -15.84 -5.66
CA ILE A 58 -16.41 -15.41 -7.06
C ILE A 58 -15.07 -15.90 -7.60
N LEU A 59 -13.98 -15.69 -6.85
CA LEU A 59 -12.64 -16.10 -7.25
C LEU A 59 -12.51 -17.64 -7.38
N LYS A 60 -13.16 -18.40 -6.51
CA LYS A 60 -13.02 -19.87 -6.53
C LYS A 60 -13.87 -20.56 -7.60
N TYR A 61 -15.06 -20.02 -7.90
CA TYR A 61 -16.07 -20.70 -8.73
C TYR A 61 -16.46 -19.94 -10.00
N GLN A 62 -16.10 -18.67 -10.16
CA GLN A 62 -16.48 -17.81 -11.29
C GLN A 62 -15.29 -17.00 -11.84
N ASP A 63 -14.09 -17.60 -11.90
CA ASP A 63 -12.88 -16.97 -12.42
C ASP A 63 -12.88 -16.91 -13.96
N HIS A 64 -13.70 -16.00 -14.51
CA HIS A 64 -13.77 -15.76 -15.96
C HIS A 64 -14.10 -14.30 -16.26
N LEU A 65 -13.42 -13.75 -17.26
CA LEU A 65 -13.42 -12.35 -17.72
C LEU A 65 -14.79 -11.64 -17.70
N VAL A 66 -15.86 -12.34 -18.10
CA VAL A 66 -17.23 -11.81 -18.14
C VAL A 66 -17.77 -11.44 -16.76
N PHE A 67 -17.40 -12.17 -15.70
CA PHE A 67 -17.89 -11.91 -14.35
C PHE A 67 -17.18 -10.72 -13.68
N ASN A 68 -16.12 -10.19 -14.28
CA ASN A 68 -15.38 -9.07 -13.71
C ASN A 68 -16.25 -7.80 -13.58
N GLN A 69 -17.29 -7.68 -14.40
CA GLN A 69 -18.25 -6.58 -14.33
C GLN A 69 -18.88 -6.41 -12.92
N LEU A 70 -19.00 -7.50 -12.15
CA LEU A 70 -19.52 -7.49 -10.79
C LEU A 70 -18.60 -6.75 -9.81
N ILE A 71 -17.29 -6.95 -9.95
CA ILE A 71 -16.28 -6.37 -9.05
C ILE A 71 -15.86 -4.99 -9.55
N ASP A 72 -15.61 -4.85 -10.85
CA ASP A 72 -15.17 -3.61 -11.51
C ASP A 72 -16.07 -2.42 -11.15
N LYS A 73 -17.40 -2.59 -11.19
CA LYS A 73 -18.37 -1.54 -10.82
C LYS A 73 -18.14 -0.97 -9.41
N ASN A 74 -17.67 -1.77 -8.46
CA ASN A 74 -17.51 -1.37 -7.07
C ASN A 74 -16.03 -1.30 -6.63
N LEU A 75 -15.07 -1.46 -7.55
CA LEU A 75 -13.64 -1.53 -7.22
C LEU A 75 -13.18 -0.32 -6.39
N CYS A 76 -13.60 0.88 -6.79
CA CYS A 76 -13.27 2.10 -6.05
C CYS A 76 -13.85 2.12 -4.62
N GLU A 77 -15.02 1.56 -4.39
CA GLU A 77 -15.59 1.50 -3.02
C GLU A 77 -14.92 0.40 -2.19
N LEU A 78 -14.50 -0.71 -2.81
CA LEU A 78 -13.73 -1.77 -2.14
C LEU A 78 -12.37 -1.24 -1.65
N ILE A 79 -11.67 -0.44 -2.46
CA ILE A 79 -10.38 0.17 -2.09
C ILE A 79 -10.58 1.19 -0.96
N LYS A 80 -11.64 2.02 -1.00
CA LYS A 80 -11.98 2.95 0.10
C LYS A 80 -12.24 2.21 1.41
N GLN A 81 -12.90 1.05 1.36
CA GLN A 81 -13.14 0.21 2.53
C GLN A 81 -11.91 -0.58 2.98
N GLN A 82 -10.76 -0.37 2.32
CA GLN A 82 -9.48 -1.02 2.59
C GLN A 82 -9.57 -2.56 2.55
N ILE A 83 -10.33 -3.12 1.62
CA ILE A 83 -10.48 -4.56 1.46
C ILE A 83 -9.25 -5.15 0.76
N ASP A 84 -8.74 -6.29 1.20
CA ASP A 84 -7.64 -6.96 0.51
C ASP A 84 -8.14 -7.53 -0.84
N LEU A 85 -7.47 -7.12 -1.93
CA LEU A 85 -7.83 -7.44 -3.31
C LEU A 85 -6.69 -8.13 -4.06
N GLN A 86 -5.64 -8.59 -3.37
CA GLN A 86 -4.50 -9.23 -4.04
C GLN A 86 -4.91 -10.48 -4.82
N GLU A 87 -5.67 -11.38 -4.18
CA GLU A 87 -6.19 -12.59 -4.85
C GLU A 87 -7.07 -12.25 -6.07
N TYR A 88 -7.74 -11.10 -6.04
CA TYR A 88 -8.50 -10.61 -7.18
C TYR A 88 -7.60 -10.13 -8.32
N PHE A 89 -6.55 -9.35 -8.03
CA PHE A 89 -5.60 -8.90 -9.05
C PHE A 89 -4.77 -10.03 -9.65
N ASP A 90 -4.53 -11.11 -8.91
CA ASP A 90 -3.83 -12.31 -9.41
C ASP A 90 -4.74 -13.27 -10.21
N SER A 91 -6.06 -13.02 -10.24
CA SER A 91 -7.04 -13.88 -10.92
C SER A 91 -7.23 -13.53 -12.41
N ASN A 92 -7.90 -14.40 -13.16
CA ASN A 92 -8.22 -14.20 -14.58
C ASN A 92 -9.42 -13.24 -14.80
N LEU A 93 -9.93 -12.63 -13.73
CA LEU A 93 -11.02 -11.66 -13.79
C LEU A 93 -10.55 -10.30 -14.35
N PRO A 94 -9.60 -9.59 -13.71
CA PRO A 94 -9.10 -8.31 -14.20
C PRO A 94 -8.00 -8.46 -15.25
N GLN A 95 -7.36 -9.63 -15.38
CA GLN A 95 -6.27 -9.89 -16.33
C GLN A 95 -6.67 -11.01 -17.31
N TYR A 96 -6.44 -10.76 -18.59
CA TYR A 96 -6.62 -11.75 -19.64
C TYR A 96 -5.36 -11.87 -20.48
N GLN A 97 -4.77 -13.06 -20.53
CA GLN A 97 -3.69 -13.35 -21.45
C GLN A 97 -4.27 -13.53 -22.85
N ILE A 98 -3.78 -12.75 -23.81
CA ILE A 98 -4.21 -12.82 -25.20
C ILE A 98 -3.42 -13.95 -25.85
N LEU A 99 -4.11 -15.05 -26.16
CA LEU A 99 -3.55 -16.21 -26.84
C LEU A 99 -4.15 -16.26 -28.25
N ASP A 100 -3.48 -15.64 -29.21
CA ASP A 100 -3.90 -15.60 -30.61
C ASP A 100 -2.67 -15.76 -31.53
N PRO A 101 -2.73 -16.57 -32.59
CA PRO A 101 -1.63 -16.73 -33.55
C PRO A 101 -1.07 -15.43 -34.15
N GLN A 102 -1.90 -14.38 -34.26
CA GLN A 102 -1.46 -13.06 -34.74
C GLN A 102 -0.54 -12.36 -33.74
N PHE A 103 -0.73 -12.61 -32.44
CA PHE A 103 0.11 -12.09 -31.36
C PHE A 103 1.28 -13.04 -31.12
N THR A 104 2.41 -12.78 -31.78
CA THR A 104 3.58 -13.66 -31.70
C THR A 104 4.23 -13.63 -30.33
N ASN A 105 4.48 -14.81 -29.76
CA ASN A 105 5.14 -14.95 -28.45
C ASN A 105 6.65 -14.63 -28.49
N GLN A 106 7.20 -14.30 -29.66
CA GLN A 106 8.60 -13.92 -29.84
C GLN A 106 8.69 -12.67 -30.72
N HIS A 107 9.53 -11.73 -30.32
CA HIS A 107 9.83 -10.53 -31.10
C HIS A 107 11.23 -10.01 -30.76
N SER A 108 11.86 -9.31 -31.69
CA SER A 108 13.15 -8.63 -31.50
C SER A 108 13.11 -7.40 -30.58
N ASP A 109 11.92 -6.86 -30.28
CA ASP A 109 11.80 -5.62 -29.49
C ASP A 109 11.47 -5.96 -28.05
N GLU A 110 12.41 -5.64 -27.18
CA GLU A 110 12.40 -5.90 -25.74
C GLU A 110 11.47 -4.97 -24.95
N ARG A 111 11.05 -3.84 -25.53
CA ARG A 111 10.38 -2.78 -24.77
C ARG A 111 8.96 -3.16 -24.35
N GLU A 112 8.62 -2.81 -23.12
CA GLU A 112 7.25 -2.89 -22.62
C GLU A 112 6.38 -1.84 -23.32
N LEU A 113 5.30 -2.28 -23.99
CA LEU A 113 4.33 -1.39 -24.64
C LEU A 113 3.01 -1.45 -23.91
N ILE A 114 2.50 -0.30 -23.51
CA ILE A 114 1.20 -0.15 -22.87
C ILE A 114 0.31 0.70 -23.76
N ILE A 115 -0.83 0.15 -24.20
CA ILE A 115 -1.71 0.75 -25.21
C ILE A 115 -3.15 0.74 -24.72
N GLY A 116 -3.81 1.89 -24.81
CA GLY A 116 -5.23 2.04 -24.54
C GLY A 116 -6.09 1.66 -25.74
N ILE A 117 -7.16 0.91 -25.52
CA ILE A 117 -8.05 0.43 -26.59
C ILE A 117 -9.51 0.66 -26.19
N ASN A 118 -10.32 0.96 -27.19
CA ASN A 118 -11.77 0.99 -27.08
C ASN A 118 -12.40 -0.23 -27.76
N LEU A 119 -12.87 -1.19 -26.96
CA LEU A 119 -13.57 -2.41 -27.44
C LEU A 119 -15.05 -2.41 -27.01
N ARG A 120 -15.93 -3.04 -27.80
CA ARG A 120 -17.33 -3.25 -27.36
C ARG A 120 -17.43 -4.50 -26.51
N HIS A 121 -16.73 -5.55 -26.90
CA HIS A 121 -16.62 -6.79 -26.15
C HIS A 121 -15.14 -7.19 -25.97
N PRO A 122 -14.74 -7.76 -24.81
CA PRO A 122 -13.36 -8.18 -24.57
C PRO A 122 -12.78 -9.13 -25.63
N LYS A 123 -13.62 -9.97 -26.23
CA LYS A 123 -13.22 -10.93 -27.29
C LYS A 123 -12.85 -10.26 -28.62
N ASP A 124 -13.27 -9.01 -28.84
CA ASP A 124 -12.98 -8.27 -30.08
C ASP A 124 -11.49 -7.91 -30.20
N ILE A 125 -10.70 -8.12 -29.13
CA ILE A 125 -9.27 -7.84 -29.10
C ILE A 125 -8.47 -8.64 -30.13
N HIS A 126 -8.89 -9.88 -30.37
CA HIS A 126 -8.25 -10.84 -31.29
C HIS A 126 -8.31 -10.37 -32.75
N GLN A 127 -9.27 -9.51 -33.10
CA GLN A 127 -9.44 -9.00 -34.47
C GLN A 127 -8.75 -7.65 -34.72
N LYS A 128 -8.19 -7.02 -33.68
CA LYS A 128 -7.63 -5.65 -33.77
C LYS A 128 -6.11 -5.60 -33.74
N TYR A 129 -5.42 -6.73 -33.90
CA TYR A 129 -3.96 -6.78 -33.87
C TYR A 129 -3.30 -5.75 -34.80
N ASP A 130 -3.78 -5.68 -36.05
CA ASP A 130 -3.22 -4.85 -37.11
C ASP A 130 -3.34 -3.34 -36.82
N ASP A 131 -4.44 -2.90 -36.19
CA ASP A 131 -4.66 -1.50 -35.84
C ASP A 131 -3.80 -1.03 -34.65
N LEU A 132 -3.37 -1.97 -33.79
CA LEU A 132 -2.78 -1.69 -32.49
C LEU A 132 -1.26 -1.71 -32.49
N LEU A 133 -0.69 -2.77 -33.07
CA LEU A 133 0.71 -3.11 -32.87
C LEU A 133 1.53 -2.88 -34.14
N ILE A 134 0.98 -3.13 -35.34
CA ILE A 134 1.71 -2.96 -36.60
C ILE A 134 2.19 -1.52 -36.78
N LYS A 135 1.34 -0.51 -36.55
CA LYS A 135 1.74 0.91 -36.74
C LYS A 135 2.86 1.38 -35.80
N LYS A 136 2.93 0.84 -34.58
CA LYS A 136 3.97 1.22 -33.59
C LYS A 136 5.23 0.35 -33.68
N LEU A 137 5.08 -0.94 -34.00
CA LEU A 137 6.20 -1.88 -34.13
C LEU A 137 6.94 -1.71 -35.47
N SER A 138 6.23 -1.42 -36.57
CA SER A 138 6.85 -1.20 -37.90
C SER A 138 7.77 0.02 -37.97
N GLN A 139 7.64 0.97 -37.04
CA GLN A 139 8.57 2.09 -36.89
C GLN A 139 9.85 1.74 -36.12
N LEU A 140 9.87 0.61 -35.40
CA LEU A 140 10.91 0.25 -34.43
C LEU A 140 11.74 -0.98 -34.82
N SER A 141 11.20 -1.88 -35.65
CA SER A 141 11.92 -3.06 -36.16
C SER A 141 12.72 -2.70 -37.41
N GLN A 142 13.95 -2.19 -37.27
CA GLN A 142 14.83 -1.91 -38.41
C GLN A 142 15.93 -2.97 -38.65
N ASN A 143 16.18 -3.91 -37.73
CA ASN A 143 17.26 -4.90 -37.88
C ASN A 143 16.74 -6.34 -37.69
N GLU A 144 17.01 -7.21 -38.67
CA GLU A 144 16.66 -8.65 -38.63
C GLU A 144 17.60 -9.49 -37.75
N ASP A 145 18.74 -8.93 -37.32
CA ASP A 145 19.77 -9.61 -36.52
C ASP A 145 19.60 -9.49 -34.99
N ASP A 146 18.53 -8.82 -34.53
CA ASP A 146 18.31 -8.63 -33.10
C ASP A 146 17.80 -9.93 -32.43
N PRO A 147 18.31 -10.26 -31.21
CA PRO A 147 17.93 -11.48 -30.50
C PRO A 147 16.42 -11.51 -30.25
N MET A 148 15.80 -12.64 -30.57
CA MET A 148 14.36 -12.85 -30.33
C MET A 148 14.10 -13.06 -28.85
N VAL A 149 13.27 -12.20 -28.26
CA VAL A 149 12.85 -12.33 -26.86
C VAL A 149 11.42 -12.85 -26.77
N SER A 150 11.15 -13.67 -25.75
CA SER A 150 9.81 -14.18 -25.46
C SER A 150 8.94 -13.10 -24.81
N ILE A 151 7.74 -12.91 -25.35
CA ILE A 151 6.84 -11.81 -25.04
C ILE A 151 5.44 -12.34 -24.77
N GLU A 152 4.76 -11.70 -23.83
CA GLU A 152 3.38 -11.95 -23.47
C GLU A 152 2.52 -10.71 -23.66
N TYR A 153 1.26 -10.96 -24.01
CA TYR A 153 0.25 -9.95 -24.18
C TYR A 153 -0.85 -10.13 -23.13
N HIS A 154 -1.08 -9.09 -22.36
CA HIS A 154 -2.08 -9.06 -21.30
C HIS A 154 -3.06 -7.91 -21.53
N MET A 155 -4.34 -8.19 -21.38
CA MET A 155 -5.39 -7.18 -21.37
C MET A 155 -5.90 -6.97 -19.94
N ILE A 156 -5.92 -5.72 -19.50
CA ILE A 156 -6.60 -5.29 -18.29
C ILE A 156 -8.07 -5.06 -18.61
N ASN A 157 -8.93 -5.81 -17.93
CA ASN A 157 -10.37 -5.85 -18.12
C ASN A 157 -11.11 -4.99 -17.07
N LEU A 158 -10.89 -3.67 -17.04
CA LEU A 158 -11.58 -2.77 -16.10
C LEU A 158 -12.40 -1.66 -16.80
N PRO A 159 -13.33 -2.02 -17.71
CA PRO A 159 -14.02 -1.05 -18.55
C PRO A 159 -14.91 -0.07 -17.76
N ILE A 160 -15.57 -0.53 -16.70
CA ILE A 160 -16.49 0.31 -15.92
C ILE A 160 -15.70 1.32 -15.09
N THR A 161 -14.66 0.87 -14.38
CA THR A 161 -13.82 1.77 -13.56
C THR A 161 -13.12 2.81 -14.42
N LEU A 162 -12.58 2.41 -15.58
CA LEU A 162 -11.84 3.33 -16.45
C LEU A 162 -12.76 4.31 -17.19
N GLN A 163 -13.98 3.92 -17.57
CA GLN A 163 -14.86 4.74 -18.40
C GLN A 163 -15.87 5.60 -17.61
N ASN A 164 -16.52 5.06 -16.57
CA ASN A 164 -17.63 5.77 -15.91
C ASN A 164 -17.13 6.90 -14.99
N GLN A 165 -16.03 6.67 -14.27
CA GLN A 165 -15.44 7.64 -13.36
C GLN A 165 -13.91 7.59 -13.45
N PRO A 166 -13.33 8.05 -14.58
CA PRO A 166 -11.91 7.86 -14.90
C PRO A 166 -10.94 8.39 -13.83
N THR A 167 -11.34 9.46 -13.14
CA THR A 167 -10.53 10.14 -12.12
C THR A 167 -10.69 9.57 -10.72
N LYS A 168 -11.76 8.81 -10.47
CA LYS A 168 -12.08 8.31 -9.13
C LYS A 168 -11.09 7.24 -8.68
N LEU A 169 -10.65 6.37 -9.58
CA LEU A 169 -9.68 5.31 -9.24
C LEU A 169 -8.39 5.91 -8.68
N MET A 170 -7.81 6.89 -9.39
CA MET A 170 -6.56 7.51 -8.96
C MET A 170 -6.75 8.27 -7.64
N LYS A 171 -7.87 8.99 -7.48
CA LYS A 171 -8.20 9.68 -6.23
C LYS A 171 -8.31 8.72 -5.03
N VAL A 172 -8.99 7.59 -5.21
CA VAL A 172 -9.15 6.59 -4.15
C VAL A 172 -7.81 5.92 -3.83
N LEU A 173 -6.95 5.70 -4.83
CA LEU A 173 -5.61 5.16 -4.61
C LEU A 173 -4.73 6.18 -3.85
N SER A 174 -4.76 7.47 -4.21
CA SER A 174 -3.99 8.50 -3.50
C SER A 174 -4.38 8.64 -2.02
N GLU A 175 -5.68 8.45 -1.72
CA GLU A 175 -6.22 8.49 -0.36
C GLU A 175 -5.95 7.19 0.42
N SER A 176 -5.49 6.13 -0.25
CA SER A 176 -5.24 4.84 0.39
C SER A 176 -3.87 4.76 1.04
N ASP A 177 -3.82 4.21 2.26
CA ASP A 177 -2.59 3.98 3.01
C ASP A 177 -2.02 2.56 2.85
N LYS A 178 -2.70 1.69 2.10
CA LYS A 178 -2.24 0.31 1.90
C LYS A 178 -1.21 0.24 0.75
N PRO A 179 0.08 -0.01 1.03
CA PRO A 179 1.11 -0.10 0.00
C PRO A 179 0.90 -1.29 -0.95
N GLU A 180 0.22 -2.33 -0.47
CA GLU A 180 -0.08 -3.56 -1.18
C GLU A 180 -0.83 -3.35 -2.50
N TYR A 181 -1.68 -2.33 -2.62
CA TYR A 181 -2.35 -2.03 -3.89
C TYR A 181 -1.35 -1.60 -4.95
N PHE A 182 -0.37 -0.79 -4.57
CA PHE A 182 0.66 -0.26 -5.48
C PHE A 182 1.74 -1.30 -5.83
N GLU A 183 1.82 -2.43 -5.13
CA GLU A 183 2.67 -3.57 -5.51
C GLU A 183 2.07 -4.39 -6.66
N ASN A 184 0.75 -4.29 -6.93
CA ASN A 184 0.09 -5.08 -7.97
C ASN A 184 0.39 -4.59 -9.39
N LYS A 185 0.81 -5.51 -10.26
CA LYS A 185 1.15 -5.24 -11.67
C LYS A 185 0.03 -4.53 -12.44
N ILE A 186 -1.23 -4.89 -12.21
CA ILE A 186 -2.39 -4.29 -12.88
C ILE A 186 -2.51 -2.80 -12.56
N ILE A 187 -2.44 -2.44 -11.27
CA ILE A 187 -2.51 -1.04 -10.83
C ILE A 187 -1.29 -0.25 -11.34
N GLN A 188 -0.09 -0.84 -11.24
CA GLN A 188 1.13 -0.24 -11.77
C GLN A 188 1.02 0.05 -13.28
N SER A 189 0.47 -0.89 -14.05
CA SER A 189 0.29 -0.73 -15.49
C SER A 189 -0.72 0.37 -15.84
N ILE A 190 -1.82 0.49 -15.08
CA ILE A 190 -2.78 1.61 -15.23
C ILE A 190 -2.11 2.94 -14.92
N ILE A 191 -1.32 3.00 -13.83
CA ILE A 191 -0.57 4.20 -13.45
C ILE A 191 0.44 4.55 -14.56
N ASN A 192 1.22 3.59 -15.04
CA ASN A 192 2.21 3.79 -16.10
C ASN A 192 1.57 4.22 -17.43
N PHE A 193 0.41 3.67 -17.78
CA PHE A 193 -0.36 4.10 -18.95
C PHE A 193 -0.71 5.60 -18.84
N LYS A 194 -1.38 6.00 -17.76
CA LYS A 194 -1.78 7.40 -17.53
C LYS A 194 -0.56 8.33 -17.43
N TRP A 195 0.48 7.88 -16.76
CA TRP A 195 1.74 8.62 -16.60
C TRP A 195 2.39 8.92 -17.95
N ASN A 196 2.58 7.90 -18.78
CA ASN A 196 3.24 8.04 -20.08
C ASN A 196 2.38 8.77 -21.11
N GLN A 197 1.05 8.60 -21.06
CA GLN A 197 0.14 9.22 -22.03
C GLN A 197 0.07 10.75 -21.89
N TYR A 198 0.05 11.28 -20.66
CA TYR A 198 -0.15 12.73 -20.48
C TYR A 198 0.55 13.38 -19.29
N THR A 199 0.70 12.69 -18.16
CA THR A 199 1.22 13.33 -16.93
C THR A 199 2.70 13.66 -17.06
N LYS A 200 3.50 12.72 -17.54
CA LYS A 200 4.95 12.87 -17.68
C LYS A 200 5.31 14.07 -18.57
N SER A 201 4.70 14.15 -19.76
CA SER A 201 4.96 15.26 -20.70
C SER A 201 4.58 16.62 -20.10
N PHE A 202 3.47 16.71 -19.37
CA PHE A 202 3.04 17.96 -18.74
C PHE A 202 4.03 18.44 -17.68
N TYR A 203 4.42 17.57 -16.74
CA TYR A 203 5.37 17.94 -15.70
C TYR A 203 6.79 18.17 -16.25
N GLN A 204 7.21 17.45 -17.30
CA GLN A 204 8.48 17.68 -17.98
C GLN A 204 8.55 19.06 -18.65
N GLN A 205 7.47 19.49 -19.31
CA GLN A 205 7.37 20.85 -19.87
C GLN A 205 7.45 21.91 -18.77
N ASN A 206 6.72 21.73 -17.68
CA ASN A 206 6.78 22.64 -16.52
C ASN A 206 8.18 22.68 -15.90
N PHE A 207 8.85 21.52 -15.81
CA PHE A 207 10.23 21.45 -15.31
C PHE A 207 11.20 22.22 -16.22
N GLN A 208 11.08 22.08 -17.55
CA GLN A 208 11.91 22.84 -18.49
C GLN A 208 11.68 24.35 -18.36
N ILE A 209 10.43 24.79 -18.23
CA ILE A 209 10.08 26.20 -17.98
C ILE A 209 10.69 26.68 -16.65
N TYR A 210 10.66 25.85 -15.61
CA TYR A 210 11.25 26.17 -14.31
C TYR A 210 12.78 26.21 -14.33
N LEU A 211 13.45 25.40 -15.16
CA LEU A 211 14.90 25.47 -15.34
C LEU A 211 15.33 26.81 -15.94
N ILE A 212 14.52 27.41 -16.82
CA ILE A 212 14.76 28.77 -17.32
C ILE A 212 14.77 29.75 -16.14
N PHE A 213 13.77 29.69 -15.25
CA PHE A 213 13.76 30.49 -14.02
C PHE A 213 15.03 30.28 -13.19
N MET A 214 15.44 29.03 -12.95
CA MET A 214 16.63 28.72 -12.14
C MET A 214 17.91 29.32 -12.74
N VAL A 215 18.12 29.22 -14.05
CA VAL A 215 19.32 29.77 -14.72
C VAL A 215 19.36 31.28 -14.57
N PHE A 216 18.25 31.98 -14.86
CA PHE A 216 18.19 33.43 -14.74
C PHE A 216 18.28 33.90 -13.28
N PHE A 217 17.69 33.17 -12.34
CA PHE A 217 17.75 33.48 -10.92
C PHE A 217 19.16 33.29 -10.34
N ILE A 218 19.85 32.19 -10.68
CA ILE A 218 21.25 31.97 -10.29
C ILE A 218 22.13 33.08 -10.86
N PHE A 219 21.92 33.44 -12.13
CA PHE A 219 22.64 34.55 -12.76
C PHE A 219 22.37 35.89 -12.05
N ASP A 220 21.13 36.16 -11.66
CA ASP A 220 20.75 37.37 -10.91
C ASP A 220 21.44 37.46 -9.54
N ILE A 221 21.50 36.35 -8.78
CA ILE A 221 22.21 36.28 -7.50
C ILE A 221 23.70 36.55 -7.68
N PHE A 222 24.34 35.86 -8.64
CA PHE A 222 25.77 36.05 -8.90
C PHE A 222 26.04 37.50 -9.31
N TYR A 223 25.26 38.04 -10.25
CA TYR A 223 25.44 39.41 -10.73
C TYR A 223 25.25 40.45 -9.61
N THR A 224 24.20 40.30 -8.79
CA THR A 224 23.90 41.22 -7.69
C THR A 224 24.98 41.15 -6.60
N THR A 225 25.44 39.95 -6.23
CA THR A 225 26.48 39.76 -5.21
C THR A 225 27.82 40.32 -5.64
N TYR A 226 28.26 40.05 -6.86
CA TYR A 226 29.55 40.57 -7.37
C TYR A 226 29.53 42.09 -7.52
N THR A 227 28.41 42.65 -8.00
CA THR A 227 28.30 44.11 -8.12
C THR A 227 28.22 44.78 -6.76
N SER A 228 27.51 44.19 -5.78
CA SER A 228 27.47 44.73 -4.41
C SER A 228 28.86 44.76 -3.78
N LYS A 229 29.65 43.69 -3.94
CA LYS A 229 31.01 43.61 -3.42
C LYS A 229 31.96 44.61 -4.09
N GLN A 230 31.77 44.89 -5.37
CA GLN A 230 32.56 45.90 -6.08
C GLN A 230 32.20 47.30 -5.60
N ASN A 231 30.91 47.59 -5.37
CA ASN A 231 30.46 48.85 -4.80
C ASN A 231 30.96 49.05 -3.36
N ASP A 232 30.90 48.04 -2.49
CA ASP A 232 31.38 48.18 -1.10
C ASP A 232 32.90 48.45 -1.05
N LYS A 233 33.69 47.84 -1.96
CA LYS A 233 35.14 48.14 -2.11
C LYS A 233 35.41 49.53 -2.65
N ILE A 234 34.58 49.99 -3.59
CA ILE A 234 34.68 51.32 -4.18
C ILE A 234 34.26 52.36 -3.13
N ASP A 235 33.24 52.13 -2.31
CA ASP A 235 32.83 53.00 -1.20
C ASP A 235 33.91 53.09 -0.10
N GLU A 236 34.57 51.97 0.23
CA GLU A 236 35.76 51.98 1.11
C GLU A 236 36.91 52.82 0.52
N GLN A 237 37.12 52.77 -0.80
CA GLN A 237 38.18 53.53 -1.49
C GLN A 237 37.81 55.01 -1.77
N LEU A 238 36.53 55.33 -1.97
CA LEU A 238 35.99 56.66 -2.29
C LEU A 238 35.92 57.59 -1.08
N SER A 239 36.01 57.07 0.14
CA SER A 239 36.16 57.90 1.34
C SER A 239 37.51 58.67 1.40
N ALA A 240 38.42 58.44 0.44
CA ALA A 240 39.74 59.07 0.39
C ALA A 240 39.98 60.11 -0.74
N GLN A 241 39.17 60.23 -1.79
CA GLN A 241 39.33 61.30 -2.80
C GLN A 241 38.16 61.42 -3.79
N THR A 242 37.83 62.67 -4.11
CA THR A 242 36.68 63.14 -4.88
C THR A 242 36.70 62.76 -6.38
N GLU A 243 35.50 62.55 -6.93
CA GLU A 243 35.10 62.69 -8.35
C GLU A 243 35.81 61.83 -9.41
N VAL A 244 35.35 60.60 -9.66
CA VAL A 244 35.31 59.98 -11.02
C VAL A 244 34.13 58.99 -11.15
N GLU A 245 33.43 59.10 -12.28
CA GLU A 245 32.40 58.24 -12.89
C GLU A 245 31.92 57.00 -12.12
N GLU A 246 30.67 57.07 -11.67
CA GLU A 246 29.90 55.93 -11.16
C GLU A 246 29.84 54.80 -12.21
N THR A 247 30.66 53.76 -12.08
CA THR A 247 30.34 52.46 -12.69
C THR A 247 29.15 51.86 -11.93
N ARG A 248 27.97 52.42 -12.15
CA ARG A 248 26.71 51.86 -11.62
C ARG A 248 26.56 50.44 -12.17
N PRO A 249 26.06 49.47 -11.39
CA PRO A 249 25.54 48.23 -11.94
C PRO A 249 24.71 48.55 -13.17
N ASN A 250 24.88 47.78 -14.24
CA ASN A 250 24.01 47.87 -15.40
C ASN A 250 22.59 47.52 -14.93
N ILE A 251 21.81 48.54 -14.57
CA ILE A 251 20.44 48.44 -14.02
C ILE A 251 19.55 47.71 -15.01
N TRP A 252 19.82 47.85 -16.30
CA TRP A 252 19.16 47.13 -17.37
C TRP A 252 19.31 45.62 -17.26
N VAL A 253 20.52 45.12 -16.97
CA VAL A 253 20.76 43.68 -16.81
C VAL A 253 19.99 43.15 -15.60
N LYS A 254 20.15 43.81 -14.44
CA LYS A 254 19.47 43.47 -13.18
C LYS A 254 17.94 43.48 -13.27
N THR A 255 17.38 44.45 -13.99
CA THR A 255 15.92 44.54 -14.18
C THR A 255 15.43 43.50 -15.19
N SER A 256 16.21 43.24 -16.25
CA SER A 256 15.83 42.27 -17.30
C SER A 256 15.74 40.83 -16.78
N THR A 257 16.69 40.40 -15.94
CA THR A 257 16.72 39.06 -15.32
C THR A 257 15.48 38.84 -14.45
N LYS A 258 15.09 39.85 -13.66
CA LYS A 258 13.91 39.79 -12.78
C LYS A 258 12.60 39.83 -13.53
N ILE A 259 12.52 40.57 -14.62
CA ILE A 259 11.33 40.55 -15.49
C ILE A 259 11.13 39.13 -16.03
N ILE A 260 12.19 38.48 -16.51
CA ILE A 260 12.12 37.10 -17.01
C ILE A 260 11.68 36.14 -15.89
N CYS A 261 12.30 36.21 -14.72
CA CYS A 261 11.92 35.39 -13.57
C CYS A 261 10.46 35.63 -13.13
N SER A 262 10.01 36.89 -13.13
CA SER A 262 8.64 37.26 -12.76
C SER A 262 7.61 36.75 -13.76
N ILE A 263 7.91 36.78 -15.07
CA ILE A 263 7.03 36.21 -16.11
C ILE A 263 6.86 34.70 -15.90
N VAL A 264 7.95 33.98 -15.62
CA VAL A 264 7.88 32.53 -15.36
C VAL A 264 7.08 32.23 -14.11
N LEU A 265 7.29 32.95 -13.01
CA LEU A 265 6.50 32.75 -11.79
C LEU A 265 5.05 33.18 -11.94
N LEU A 266 4.74 34.17 -12.78
CA LEU A 266 3.37 34.56 -13.10
C LEU A 266 2.65 33.45 -13.88
N TYR A 267 3.34 32.75 -14.79
CA TYR A 267 2.81 31.54 -15.43
C TYR A 267 2.42 30.49 -14.37
N PHE A 268 3.31 30.18 -13.42
CA PHE A 268 3.00 29.24 -12.32
C PHE A 268 1.87 29.74 -11.41
N LEU A 269 1.83 31.03 -11.09
CA LEU A 269 0.76 31.64 -10.29
C LEU A 269 -0.61 31.46 -10.94
N ILE A 270 -0.73 31.60 -12.26
CA ILE A 270 -1.98 31.34 -12.98
C ILE A 270 -2.41 29.88 -12.83
N HIS A 271 -1.46 28.95 -12.92
CA HIS A 271 -1.71 27.52 -12.71
C HIS A 271 -2.16 27.22 -11.27
N GLU A 272 -1.48 27.78 -10.26
CA GLU A 272 -1.83 27.61 -8.85
C GLU A 272 -3.21 28.19 -8.51
N ILE A 273 -3.53 29.39 -9.01
CA ILE A 273 -4.85 30.00 -8.82
C ILE A 273 -5.95 29.12 -9.43
N ARG A 274 -5.69 28.55 -10.62
CA ARG A 274 -6.62 27.61 -11.24
C ARG A 274 -6.81 26.35 -10.38
N GLN A 275 -5.72 25.82 -9.83
CA GLN A 275 -5.75 24.64 -8.96
C GLN A 275 -6.53 24.90 -7.66
N ILE A 276 -6.27 26.02 -6.98
CA ILE A 276 -7.00 26.43 -5.77
C ILE A 276 -8.51 26.55 -6.04
N ARG A 277 -8.90 27.10 -7.20
CA ARG A 277 -10.30 27.27 -7.58
C ARG A 277 -11.04 25.93 -7.74
N ILE A 278 -10.34 24.91 -8.23
CA ILE A 278 -10.88 23.56 -8.46
C ILE A 278 -10.89 22.73 -7.17
N GLN A 279 -9.76 22.67 -6.45
CA GLN A 279 -9.57 21.82 -5.28
C GLN A 279 -10.14 22.41 -3.98
N LYS A 280 -10.28 23.73 -3.89
CA LYS A 280 -10.79 24.46 -2.71
C LYS A 280 -10.07 24.02 -1.43
N SER A 281 -10.80 23.47 -0.44
CA SER A 281 -10.24 23.03 0.83
C SER A 281 -9.27 21.85 0.71
N SER A 282 -9.39 21.03 -0.34
CA SER A 282 -8.51 19.88 -0.54
C SER A 282 -7.09 20.31 -0.93
N TYR A 283 -6.92 21.51 -1.47
CA TYR A 283 -5.63 22.08 -1.84
C TYR A 283 -4.68 22.18 -0.64
N PHE A 284 -5.23 22.60 0.50
CA PHE A 284 -4.51 22.81 1.76
C PHE A 284 -4.13 21.52 2.48
N SER A 285 -4.44 20.35 1.92
CA SER A 285 -4.02 19.07 2.50
C SER A 285 -2.61 18.65 2.05
N ASP A 286 -2.12 19.17 0.93
CA ASP A 286 -0.77 18.85 0.43
C ASP A 286 0.24 19.90 0.90
N GLY A 287 1.34 19.43 1.49
CA GLY A 287 2.44 20.27 1.94
C GLY A 287 3.16 21.00 0.80
N TRP A 288 3.24 20.42 -0.40
CA TRP A 288 3.95 21.01 -1.54
C TRP A 288 3.30 22.29 -2.05
N ASN A 289 1.97 22.32 -2.05
CA ASN A 289 1.16 23.45 -2.47
C ASN A 289 1.42 24.72 -1.64
N TYR A 290 1.81 24.56 -0.36
CA TYR A 290 2.19 25.70 0.49
C TYR A 290 3.54 26.27 0.10
N PHE A 291 4.52 25.41 -0.17
CA PHE A 291 5.85 25.83 -0.60
C PHE A 291 5.81 26.58 -1.92
N ASP A 292 4.96 26.13 -2.85
CA ASP A 292 4.80 26.75 -4.17
C ASP A 292 4.26 28.18 -4.07
N PHE A 293 3.18 28.35 -3.30
CA PHE A 293 2.60 29.68 -3.08
C PHE A 293 3.55 30.60 -2.30
N PHE A 294 4.22 30.06 -1.28
CA PHE A 294 5.18 30.81 -0.48
C PHE A 294 6.43 31.20 -1.26
N HIS A 295 6.89 30.37 -2.21
CA HIS A 295 7.97 30.70 -3.13
C HIS A 295 7.63 31.91 -3.99
N ILE A 296 6.44 31.91 -4.60
CA ILE A 296 5.99 33.01 -5.47
C ILE A 296 5.84 34.31 -4.68
N ILE A 297 5.24 34.25 -3.49
CA ILE A 297 5.11 35.43 -2.61
C ILE A 297 6.48 35.96 -2.19
N SER A 298 7.37 35.08 -1.74
CA SER A 298 8.69 35.49 -1.24
C SER A 298 9.51 36.15 -2.35
N PHE A 299 9.44 35.63 -3.58
CA PHE A 299 10.11 36.24 -4.73
C PHE A 299 9.51 37.60 -5.10
N ALA A 300 8.18 37.73 -5.07
CA ALA A 300 7.52 39.02 -5.33
C ALA A 300 7.91 40.06 -4.26
N THR A 301 7.96 39.67 -2.98
CA THR A 301 8.42 40.55 -1.90
C THR A 301 9.89 40.93 -2.05
N PHE A 302 10.75 40.00 -2.45
CA PHE A 302 12.15 40.27 -2.74
C PHE A 302 12.31 41.35 -3.81
N CYS A 303 11.60 41.19 -4.94
CA CYS A 303 11.62 42.19 -6.02
C CYS A 303 11.17 43.57 -5.53
N ILE A 304 10.08 43.65 -4.76
CA ILE A 304 9.56 44.93 -4.25
C ILE A 304 10.53 45.57 -3.26
N MET A 305 11.04 44.80 -2.30
CA MET A 305 11.94 45.30 -1.25
C MET A 305 13.22 45.88 -1.85
N GLU A 306 13.75 45.24 -2.88
CA GLU A 306 14.97 45.70 -3.52
C GLU A 306 14.83 47.03 -4.28
N PHE A 307 13.62 47.40 -4.73
CA PHE A 307 13.36 48.70 -5.35
C PHE A 307 12.92 49.78 -4.35
N THR A 308 12.46 49.40 -3.15
CA THR A 308 11.80 50.32 -2.20
C THR A 308 12.58 50.54 -0.92
N VAL A 309 13.33 49.55 -0.44
CA VAL A 309 13.97 49.52 0.86
C VAL A 309 15.49 49.42 0.68
N ASN A 310 16.22 50.41 1.18
CA ASN A 310 17.69 50.46 1.11
C ASN A 310 18.38 49.68 2.25
N ASP A 311 17.62 48.87 3.00
CA ASP A 311 18.11 48.06 4.10
C ASP A 311 18.71 46.76 3.58
N LYS A 312 20.05 46.70 3.58
CA LYS A 312 20.83 45.56 3.09
C LYS A 312 20.54 44.27 3.87
N VAL A 313 20.20 44.35 5.17
CA VAL A 313 20.02 43.14 6.01
C VAL A 313 18.74 42.39 5.66
N ASN A 314 17.62 43.11 5.60
CA ASN A 314 16.33 42.51 5.26
C ASN A 314 16.32 41.93 3.84
N LEU A 315 17.06 42.56 2.92
CA LEU A 315 17.23 42.06 1.55
C LEU A 315 17.98 40.73 1.51
N ILE A 316 19.07 40.59 2.27
CA ILE A 316 19.83 39.33 2.36
C ILE A 316 18.95 38.22 2.95
N LEU A 317 18.17 38.51 4.00
CA LEU A 317 17.32 37.51 4.63
C LEU A 317 16.23 36.98 3.70
N ILE A 318 15.55 37.87 2.96
CA ILE A 318 14.52 37.44 2.01
C ILE A 318 15.16 36.70 0.81
N GLU A 319 16.36 37.10 0.37
CA GLU A 319 17.09 36.41 -0.70
C GLU A 319 17.46 34.97 -0.31
N ILE A 320 18.00 34.75 0.90
CA ILE A 320 18.28 33.41 1.44
C ILE A 320 17.01 32.56 1.46
N LEU A 321 15.89 33.14 1.90
CA LEU A 321 14.61 32.44 1.93
C LEU A 321 14.16 32.01 0.52
N VAL A 322 14.24 32.92 -0.45
CA VAL A 322 13.88 32.63 -1.85
C VAL A 322 14.78 31.55 -2.44
N ILE A 323 16.08 31.54 -2.12
CA ILE A 323 17.01 30.49 -2.55
C ILE A 323 16.54 29.13 -2.02
N ILE A 324 16.30 29.01 -0.71
CA ILE A 324 15.86 27.75 -0.10
C ILE A 324 14.57 27.24 -0.76
N LEU A 325 13.58 28.12 -0.95
CA LEU A 325 12.30 27.75 -1.57
C LEU A 325 12.45 27.36 -3.05
N SER A 326 13.35 28.02 -3.79
CA SER A 326 13.62 27.68 -5.19
C SER A 326 14.20 26.27 -5.33
N PHE A 327 15.15 25.91 -4.47
CA PHE A 327 15.70 24.56 -4.46
C PHE A 327 14.69 23.50 -3.97
N MET A 328 13.80 23.86 -3.03
CA MET A 328 12.69 22.96 -2.66
C MET A 328 11.76 22.67 -3.84
N LYS A 329 11.42 23.68 -4.65
CA LYS A 329 10.64 23.47 -5.89
C LYS A 329 11.39 22.64 -6.93
N LEU A 330 12.71 22.78 -7.01
CA LEU A 330 13.55 21.92 -7.86
C LEU A 330 13.45 20.44 -7.42
N PHE A 331 13.53 20.16 -6.12
CA PHE A 331 13.34 18.79 -5.59
C PHE A 331 11.96 18.22 -5.90
N PHE A 332 10.92 19.06 -5.90
CA PHE A 332 9.58 18.64 -6.34
C PHE A 332 9.58 18.12 -7.78
N PHE A 333 10.19 18.85 -8.73
CA PHE A 333 10.24 18.42 -10.13
C PHE A 333 11.16 17.20 -10.36
N LEU A 334 12.20 17.02 -9.54
CA LEU A 334 13.04 15.83 -9.63
C LEU A 334 12.26 14.52 -9.40
N ARG A 335 11.11 14.57 -8.71
CA ARG A 335 10.21 13.40 -8.54
C ARG A 335 9.62 12.85 -9.85
N ILE A 336 9.73 13.56 -10.98
CA ILE A 336 9.28 13.07 -12.29
C ILE A 336 10.16 11.90 -12.77
N TYR A 337 11.44 11.91 -12.40
CA TYR A 337 12.42 10.92 -12.85
C TYR A 337 12.53 9.80 -11.82
N ASP A 338 12.37 8.56 -12.26
CA ASP A 338 12.27 7.41 -11.34
C ASP A 338 13.47 7.31 -10.36
N GLY A 339 14.69 7.54 -10.85
CA GLY A 339 15.90 7.51 -10.01
C GLY A 339 15.98 8.62 -8.96
N PHE A 340 15.56 9.85 -9.30
CA PHE A 340 15.55 10.95 -8.33
C PHE A 340 14.33 10.89 -7.41
N SER A 341 13.18 10.45 -7.91
CA SER A 341 11.97 10.22 -7.11
C SER A 341 12.23 9.24 -5.98
N PHE A 342 12.96 8.16 -6.27
CA PHE A 342 13.48 7.21 -5.29
C PHE A 342 14.24 7.93 -4.16
N LEU A 343 15.21 8.78 -4.50
CA LEU A 343 16.07 9.46 -3.51
C LEU A 343 15.27 10.41 -2.61
N VAL A 344 14.38 11.21 -3.20
CA VAL A 344 13.56 12.19 -2.46
C VAL A 344 12.62 11.50 -1.47
N GLN A 345 11.97 10.40 -1.89
CA GLN A 345 11.05 9.64 -1.04
C GLN A 345 11.79 8.95 0.12
N MET A 346 12.94 8.33 -0.16
CA MET A 346 13.75 7.74 0.90
C MET A 346 14.19 8.77 1.92
N MET A 347 14.69 9.91 1.48
CA MET A 347 15.14 10.98 2.37
C MET A 347 13.99 11.46 3.27
N ALA A 348 12.81 11.69 2.71
CA ALA A 348 11.62 12.08 3.49
C ALA A 348 11.20 11.02 4.52
N GLY A 349 11.26 9.73 4.15
CA GLY A 349 10.97 8.61 5.05
C GLY A 349 11.97 8.54 6.22
N VAL A 350 13.26 8.66 5.93
CA VAL A 350 14.34 8.63 6.92
C VAL A 350 14.22 9.78 7.92
N PHE A 351 13.93 11.00 7.45
CA PHE A 351 13.70 12.14 8.35
C PHE A 351 12.49 11.94 9.28
N LYS A 352 11.42 11.28 8.80
CA LYS A 352 10.23 10.99 9.62
C LYS A 352 10.54 10.01 10.75
N ASP A 353 11.40 9.02 10.50
CA ASP A 353 11.78 8.01 11.49
C ASP A 353 12.78 8.57 12.53
N ILE A 354 13.70 9.44 12.11
CA ILE A 354 14.76 9.98 12.96
C ILE A 354 14.31 11.16 13.84
N LYS A 355 13.12 11.72 13.63
CA LYS A 355 12.65 12.93 14.35
C LYS A 355 12.78 12.85 15.89
N TYR A 356 12.45 11.70 16.49
CA TYR A 356 12.55 11.52 17.94
C TYR A 356 14.00 11.48 18.39
N PHE A 357 14.85 10.87 17.58
CA PHE A 357 16.27 10.80 17.84
C PHE A 357 16.93 12.19 17.73
N ILE A 358 16.65 12.97 16.68
CA ILE A 358 17.16 14.36 16.56
C ILE A 358 16.69 15.21 17.75
N SER A 359 15.43 15.04 18.18
CA SER A 359 14.94 15.75 19.36
C SER A 359 15.70 15.37 20.63
N PHE A 360 16.03 14.08 20.82
CA PHE A 360 16.85 13.63 21.94
C PHE A 360 18.31 14.12 21.84
N PHE A 361 18.88 14.11 20.64
CA PHE A 361 20.22 14.64 20.37
C PHE A 361 20.32 16.14 20.67
N LEU A 362 19.31 16.93 20.31
CA LEU A 362 19.24 18.35 20.64
C LEU A 362 19.24 18.60 22.16
N ILE A 363 18.55 17.76 22.94
CA ILE A 363 18.56 17.83 24.41
C ILE A 363 19.98 17.60 24.95
N MET A 364 20.73 16.65 24.39
CA MET A 364 22.10 16.38 24.79
C MET A 364 23.05 17.52 24.42
N ILE A 365 22.90 18.11 23.23
CA ILE A 365 23.65 19.32 22.82
C ILE A 365 23.35 20.46 23.79
N LEU A 366 22.09 20.64 24.18
CA LEU A 366 21.69 21.65 25.16
C LEU A 366 22.35 21.38 26.51
N GLN A 367 22.31 20.14 27.00
CA GLN A 367 22.94 19.75 28.26
C GLN A 367 24.45 20.03 28.25
N PHE A 368 25.19 19.53 27.26
CA PHE A 368 26.62 19.74 27.17
C PHE A 368 26.98 21.21 26.90
N GLY A 369 26.19 21.93 26.09
CA GLY A 369 26.34 23.37 25.89
C GLY A 369 26.20 24.15 27.20
N MET A 370 25.26 23.79 28.06
CA MET A 370 25.13 24.38 29.41
C MET A 370 26.32 24.04 30.31
N ILE A 371 26.83 22.80 30.25
CA ILE A 371 28.03 22.41 31.02
C ILE A 371 29.23 23.24 30.58
N LEU A 372 29.46 23.39 29.27
CA LEU A 372 30.56 24.18 28.72
C LEU A 372 30.41 25.67 29.07
N LEU A 373 29.18 26.21 29.00
CA LEU A 373 28.90 27.59 29.39
C LEU A 373 29.29 27.87 30.85
N VAL A 374 28.96 26.98 31.77
CA VAL A 374 29.35 27.09 33.19
C VAL A 374 30.85 26.91 33.38
N LEU A 375 31.46 25.94 32.69
CA LEU A 375 32.87 25.61 32.79
C LEU A 375 33.78 26.77 32.38
N PHE A 376 33.43 27.44 31.28
CA PHE A 376 34.15 28.58 30.74
C PHE A 376 33.60 29.94 31.20
N LYS A 377 32.69 29.94 32.19
CA LYS A 377 32.13 31.16 32.80
C LYS A 377 31.56 32.18 31.82
N ALA A 378 31.03 31.69 30.70
CA ALA A 378 30.56 32.53 29.60
C ALA A 378 31.61 33.53 29.07
N GLU A 379 32.91 33.19 29.14
CA GLU A 379 33.97 33.97 28.48
C GLU A 379 33.71 34.05 26.97
N GLU A 380 34.09 35.17 26.35
CA GLU A 380 33.90 35.35 24.93
C GLU A 380 34.89 34.49 24.15
N ILE A 381 34.39 33.76 23.15
CA ILE A 381 35.21 32.96 22.25
C ILE A 381 35.35 33.77 20.97
N ASP A 382 36.58 34.13 20.61
CA ASP A 382 36.88 35.02 19.47
C ASP A 382 36.25 34.54 18.15
N GLU A 383 36.15 33.23 17.97
CA GLU A 383 35.58 32.59 16.78
C GLU A 383 34.07 32.68 16.68
N TYR A 384 33.39 32.88 17.81
CA TYR A 384 31.94 32.98 17.89
C TYR A 384 31.48 34.41 18.18
N ASN A 385 32.36 35.40 17.96
CA ASN A 385 32.05 36.81 18.07
C ASN A 385 30.79 37.16 17.26
N GLY A 386 29.77 37.67 17.95
CA GLY A 386 28.44 37.97 17.39
C GLY A 386 27.34 36.98 17.78
N VAL A 387 27.70 35.81 18.34
CA VAL A 387 26.75 34.82 18.88
C VAL A 387 27.14 34.35 20.29
N ASN A 388 27.66 35.26 21.12
CA ASN A 388 28.28 34.94 22.42
C ASN A 388 27.33 34.16 23.35
N GLY A 389 26.01 34.42 23.30
CA GLY A 389 25.01 33.68 24.09
C GLY A 389 24.79 32.23 23.65
N MET A 390 25.02 31.89 22.37
CA MET A 390 24.87 30.52 21.84
C MET A 390 26.20 29.84 21.50
N ALA A 391 27.33 30.53 21.66
CA ALA A 391 28.67 30.06 21.30
C ALA A 391 28.97 28.66 21.87
N TYR A 392 28.68 28.44 23.15
CA TYR A 392 28.91 27.16 23.82
C TYR A 392 28.00 26.02 23.33
N PHE A 393 26.79 26.34 22.87
CA PHE A 393 25.90 25.35 22.25
C PHE A 393 26.39 24.99 20.84
N LEU A 394 26.87 25.97 20.08
CA LEU A 394 27.51 25.74 18.78
C LEU A 394 28.82 24.95 18.94
N MET A 395 29.58 25.20 20.00
CA MET A 395 30.76 24.42 20.35
C MET A 395 30.39 22.97 20.68
N ALA A 396 29.33 22.74 21.46
CA ALA A 396 28.84 21.38 21.74
C ALA A 396 28.35 20.65 20.47
N PHE A 397 27.68 21.37 19.56
CA PHE A 397 27.29 20.84 18.25
C PHE A 397 28.49 20.54 17.35
N ARG A 398 29.55 21.36 17.40
CA ARG A 398 30.78 21.15 16.65
C ARG A 398 31.57 19.92 17.15
N ILE A 399 31.62 19.73 18.47
CA ILE A 399 32.19 18.52 19.09
C ILE A 399 31.42 17.27 18.63
N SER A 400 30.09 17.36 18.48
CA SER A 400 29.29 16.21 18.04
C SER A 400 29.48 15.84 16.57
N SER A 401 29.80 16.80 15.69
CA SER A 401 30.18 16.52 14.30
C SER A 401 31.63 16.00 14.15
N GLY A 402 32.41 16.00 15.22
CA GLY A 402 33.78 15.48 15.25
C GLY A 402 34.88 16.51 14.97
N ASP A 403 34.56 17.80 15.08
CA ASP A 403 35.56 18.86 15.04
C ASP A 403 35.95 19.25 16.49
N PHE A 404 37.23 19.10 16.80
CA PHE A 404 37.78 19.12 18.16
C PHE A 404 38.69 20.31 18.38
N GLN A 405 38.10 21.48 18.56
CA GLN A 405 38.88 22.65 18.93
C GLN A 405 39.07 22.74 20.44
N LEU A 406 40.30 23.05 20.86
CA LEU A 406 40.76 22.95 22.25
C LEU A 406 41.21 24.30 22.83
N ASP A 407 40.85 25.40 22.17
CA ASP A 407 41.26 26.72 22.61
C ASP A 407 40.59 27.05 23.96
N ASN A 408 41.34 27.72 24.84
CA ASN A 408 40.95 28.12 26.20
C ASN A 408 40.86 27.01 27.27
N TYR A 409 40.98 25.73 26.94
CA TYR A 409 41.01 24.64 27.94
C TYR A 409 42.21 24.72 28.91
N GLN A 410 43.30 25.37 28.48
CA GLN A 410 44.53 25.52 29.27
C GLN A 410 44.52 26.77 30.16
N ASN A 411 43.67 27.77 29.87
CA ASN A 411 43.72 29.10 30.48
C ASN A 411 42.94 29.18 31.81
N GLN A 412 42.81 28.07 32.53
CA GLN A 412 41.98 27.95 33.73
C GLN A 412 42.79 27.52 34.96
N GLY A 413 42.20 27.61 36.16
CA GLY A 413 42.84 27.15 37.40
C GLY A 413 43.15 25.64 37.36
N SER A 414 44.22 25.20 38.04
CA SER A 414 44.76 23.83 37.95
C SER A 414 43.74 22.70 38.14
N LEU A 415 42.77 22.88 39.06
CA LEU A 415 41.70 21.89 39.28
C LEU A 415 40.63 21.93 38.18
N LEU A 416 40.31 23.12 37.68
CA LEU A 416 39.30 23.30 36.63
C LEU A 416 39.80 22.73 35.30
N VAL A 417 41.09 22.90 34.97
CA VAL A 417 41.70 22.30 33.77
C VAL A 417 41.48 20.79 33.73
N ILE A 418 41.74 20.08 34.83
CA ILE A 418 41.56 18.63 34.90
C ILE A 418 40.09 18.25 34.68
N VAL A 419 39.15 18.97 35.31
CA VAL A 419 37.71 18.76 35.14
C VAL A 419 37.27 19.05 33.70
N SER A 420 37.80 20.09 33.08
CA SER A 420 37.53 20.46 31.68
C SER A 420 37.93 19.37 30.71
N TRP A 421 39.11 18.76 30.90
CA TRP A 421 39.56 17.61 30.11
C TRP A 421 38.69 16.37 30.31
N ILE A 422 38.26 16.08 31.55
CA ILE A 422 37.36 14.95 31.84
C ILE A 422 35.99 15.17 31.17
N ILE A 423 35.41 16.36 31.29
CA ILE A 423 34.13 16.72 30.65
C ILE A 423 34.27 16.65 29.13
N TRP A 424 35.36 17.16 28.57
CA TRP A 424 35.61 17.11 27.13
C TRP A 424 35.71 15.66 26.64
N ILE A 425 36.49 14.79 27.30
CA ILE A 425 36.56 13.35 26.95
C ILE A 425 35.16 12.72 27.03
N SER A 426 34.39 13.03 28.08
CA SER A 426 33.02 12.55 28.23
C SER A 426 32.10 13.04 27.11
N ALA A 427 32.23 14.30 26.70
CA ALA A 427 31.47 14.89 25.61
C ALA A 427 31.83 14.25 24.26
N VAL A 428 33.12 14.04 23.97
CA VAL A 428 33.58 13.36 22.75
C VAL A 428 33.08 11.91 22.71
N PHE A 429 33.23 11.18 23.80
CA PHE A 429 32.75 9.80 23.90
C PHE A 429 31.24 9.72 23.69
N THR A 430 30.48 10.59 24.37
CA THR A 430 29.02 10.58 24.27
C THR A 430 28.56 11.12 22.91
N LEU A 431 28.79 12.40 22.63
CA LEU A 431 28.21 13.12 21.48
C LEU A 431 28.76 12.70 20.12
N ASN A 432 30.03 12.30 20.03
CA ASN A 432 30.60 11.86 18.76
C ASN A 432 30.56 10.33 18.69
N ILE A 433 31.28 9.61 19.56
CA ILE A 433 31.45 8.16 19.41
C ILE A 433 30.11 7.41 19.56
N VAL A 434 29.32 7.69 20.60
CA VAL A 434 28.04 6.98 20.80
C VAL A 434 26.97 7.51 19.84
N PHE A 435 26.73 8.82 19.82
CA PHE A 435 25.63 9.41 19.04
C PHE A 435 25.84 9.31 17.52
N MET A 436 27.03 9.54 16.97
CA MET A 436 27.24 9.41 15.51
C MET A 436 27.06 7.96 15.04
N ASN A 437 27.60 6.99 15.79
CA ASN A 437 27.42 5.58 15.46
C ASN A 437 25.94 5.16 15.57
N PHE A 438 25.22 5.67 16.56
CA PHE A 438 23.79 5.40 16.71
C PHE A 438 22.97 6.07 15.59
N ILE A 439 23.30 7.31 15.19
CA ILE A 439 22.67 7.98 14.02
C ILE A 439 22.79 7.10 12.78
N ILE A 440 24.01 6.61 12.50
CA ILE A 440 24.26 5.77 11.33
C ILE A 440 23.45 4.47 11.41
N ALA A 441 23.39 3.84 12.58
CA ALA A 441 22.60 2.61 12.78
C ALA A 441 21.09 2.84 12.55
N VAL A 442 20.52 3.92 13.11
CA VAL A 442 19.10 4.24 12.93
C VAL A 442 18.77 4.65 11.49
N ILE A 443 19.65 5.44 10.84
CA ILE A 443 19.52 5.74 9.41
C ILE A 443 19.53 4.45 8.60
N SER A 444 20.43 3.51 8.91
CA SER A 444 20.55 2.24 8.17
C SER A 444 19.30 1.37 8.32
N GLU A 445 18.75 1.25 9.53
CA GLU A 445 17.50 0.51 9.76
C GLU A 445 16.31 1.17 9.05
N SER A 446 16.20 2.51 9.13
CA SER A 446 15.14 3.25 8.45
C SER A 446 15.26 3.15 6.93
N TYR A 447 16.48 3.24 6.40
CA TYR A 447 16.78 3.05 4.98
C TYR A 447 16.27 1.70 4.48
N GLU A 448 16.58 0.61 5.18
CA GLU A 448 16.13 -0.73 4.79
C GLU A 448 14.60 -0.84 4.82
N ARG A 449 13.95 -0.29 5.84
CA ARG A 449 12.49 -0.27 5.97
C ARG A 449 11.81 0.49 4.84
N VAL A 450 12.35 1.64 4.43
CA VAL A 450 11.80 2.44 3.33
C VAL A 450 12.08 1.77 1.99
N MET A 451 13.26 1.18 1.81
CA MET A 451 13.63 0.41 0.63
C MET A 451 12.63 -0.72 0.34
N GLN A 452 12.19 -1.45 1.36
CA GLN A 452 11.20 -2.54 1.19
C GLN A 452 9.84 -2.06 0.66
N LYS A 453 9.46 -0.82 0.93
CA LYS A 453 8.17 -0.22 0.50
C LYS A 453 8.32 0.71 -0.71
N LEU A 454 9.51 0.76 -1.28
CA LEU A 454 9.87 1.79 -2.23
C LEU A 454 9.01 1.77 -3.50
N VAL A 455 8.75 0.58 -4.05
CA VAL A 455 7.91 0.44 -5.25
C VAL A 455 6.54 1.05 -4.98
N ALA A 456 5.93 0.70 -3.83
CA ALA A 456 4.62 1.21 -3.46
C ALA A 456 4.61 2.74 -3.28
N GLU A 457 5.59 3.30 -2.58
CA GLU A 457 5.72 4.76 -2.38
C GLU A 457 5.96 5.50 -3.70
N SER A 458 6.77 4.92 -4.59
CA SER A 458 7.05 5.50 -5.91
C SER A 458 5.79 5.60 -6.76
N TYR A 459 5.02 4.51 -6.82
CA TYR A 459 3.74 4.50 -7.53
C TYR A 459 2.67 5.35 -6.83
N LYS A 460 2.70 5.47 -5.49
CA LYS A 460 1.82 6.39 -4.74
C LYS A 460 2.09 7.84 -5.12
N VAL A 461 3.36 8.24 -5.22
CA VAL A 461 3.74 9.57 -5.70
C VAL A 461 3.29 9.84 -7.13
N LYS A 462 3.45 8.86 -8.04
CA LYS A 462 2.93 8.98 -9.41
C LYS A 462 1.41 9.11 -9.42
N ALA A 463 0.70 8.33 -8.61
CA ALA A 463 -0.75 8.41 -8.49
C ALA A 463 -1.19 9.81 -8.01
N ASN A 464 -0.53 10.37 -7.00
CA ASN A 464 -0.83 11.73 -6.51
C ASN A 464 -0.64 12.79 -7.62
N MET A 465 0.47 12.74 -8.36
CA MET A 465 0.73 13.65 -9.47
C MET A 465 -0.26 13.47 -10.64
N ILE A 466 -0.71 12.24 -10.89
CA ILE A 466 -1.77 11.96 -11.87
C ILE A 466 -3.09 12.57 -11.40
N VAL A 467 -3.46 12.43 -10.12
CA VAL A 467 -4.68 13.02 -9.56
C VAL A 467 -4.68 14.53 -9.71
N GLU A 468 -3.57 15.20 -9.37
CA GLU A 468 -3.41 16.65 -9.57
C GLU A 468 -3.62 17.02 -11.05
N ARG A 469 -3.00 16.27 -11.97
CA ARG A 469 -3.12 16.54 -13.40
C ARG A 469 -4.54 16.34 -13.94
N GLU A 470 -5.20 15.26 -13.54
CA GLU A 470 -6.55 14.90 -13.97
C GLU A 470 -7.60 15.87 -13.45
N GLN A 471 -7.40 16.46 -12.27
CA GLN A 471 -8.30 17.48 -11.72
C GLN A 471 -8.26 18.78 -12.53
N LEU A 472 -7.15 19.06 -13.22
CA LEU A 472 -6.99 20.21 -14.09
C LEU A 472 -7.56 19.99 -15.51
N PHE A 473 -8.11 18.80 -15.81
CA PHE A 473 -8.71 18.52 -17.11
C PHE A 473 -10.04 19.23 -17.30
N THR A 474 -10.28 19.65 -18.55
CA THR A 474 -11.57 20.18 -18.98
C THR A 474 -12.56 19.03 -19.24
N SER A 475 -13.87 19.27 -19.14
CA SER A 475 -14.89 18.25 -19.43
C SER A 475 -14.73 17.57 -20.80
N SER A 476 -14.23 18.29 -21.81
CA SER A 476 -13.96 17.73 -23.15
C SER A 476 -12.77 16.78 -23.17
N GLU A 477 -11.74 17.03 -22.35
CA GLU A 477 -10.55 16.17 -22.25
C GLU A 477 -10.87 14.86 -21.52
N LEU A 478 -11.78 14.92 -20.53
CA LEU A 478 -12.30 13.73 -19.84
C LEU A 478 -13.12 12.81 -20.73
N LEU A 479 -13.68 13.33 -21.83
CA LEU A 479 -14.42 12.55 -22.82
C LEU A 479 -13.50 11.97 -23.91
N ASN A 480 -12.22 12.32 -23.93
CA ASN A 480 -11.28 11.83 -24.92
C ASN A 480 -10.96 10.35 -24.66
N LYS A 481 -11.38 9.50 -25.59
CA LYS A 481 -11.23 8.04 -25.55
C LYS A 481 -9.80 7.54 -25.73
N GLU A 482 -8.89 8.40 -26.19
CA GLU A 482 -7.45 8.07 -26.25
C GLU A 482 -6.80 8.16 -24.86
N MET A 483 -7.26 9.11 -24.05
CA MET A 483 -6.76 9.36 -22.69
C MET A 483 -7.43 8.45 -21.67
N PHE A 484 -8.71 8.13 -21.91
CA PHE A 484 -9.55 7.29 -21.07
C PHE A 484 -10.14 6.13 -21.88
N PRO A 485 -9.31 5.14 -22.26
CA PRO A 485 -9.76 3.93 -22.94
C PRO A 485 -10.54 3.02 -21.98
N ASN A 486 -11.31 2.07 -22.52
CA ASN A 486 -12.01 1.09 -21.70
C ASN A 486 -11.22 -0.21 -21.44
N TYR A 487 -10.22 -0.53 -22.27
CA TYR A 487 -9.28 -1.62 -22.03
C TYR A 487 -7.85 -1.11 -22.18
N ILE A 488 -6.92 -1.74 -21.48
CA ILE A 488 -5.48 -1.47 -21.60
C ILE A 488 -4.81 -2.78 -21.97
N VAL A 489 -3.97 -2.76 -23.00
CA VAL A 489 -3.16 -3.89 -23.43
C VAL A 489 -1.71 -3.62 -23.10
N ILE A 490 -1.09 -4.61 -22.51
CA ILE A 490 0.30 -4.63 -22.10
C ILE A 490 0.99 -5.71 -22.91
N ARG A 491 2.07 -5.32 -23.58
CA ARG A 491 3.04 -6.23 -24.17
C ARG A 491 4.30 -6.13 -23.30
N GLY A 492 4.71 -7.23 -22.71
CA GLY A 492 5.90 -7.28 -21.86
C GLY A 492 6.68 -8.57 -22.05
N GLN A 493 7.98 -8.53 -21.78
CA GLN A 493 8.79 -9.74 -21.74
C GLN A 493 8.37 -10.64 -20.58
N ILE A 494 8.49 -11.95 -20.78
CA ILE A 494 8.16 -12.95 -19.76
C ILE A 494 9.10 -12.84 -18.54
N ASN A 495 10.35 -12.41 -18.76
CA ASN A 495 11.42 -12.36 -17.73
C ASN A 495 12.08 -10.98 -17.63
N ASN A 496 11.32 -9.93 -17.30
CA ASN A 496 11.90 -8.60 -17.10
C ASN A 496 12.53 -8.46 -15.69
N ASN A 497 13.59 -9.24 -15.41
CA ASN A 497 14.33 -9.24 -14.13
C ASN A 497 15.67 -8.49 -14.18
N ASN A 498 16.07 -7.93 -15.33
CA ASN A 498 17.44 -7.46 -15.56
C ASN A 498 17.79 -6.06 -14.99
N ASN A 499 17.15 -5.63 -13.91
CA ASN A 499 17.64 -4.49 -13.12
C ASN A 499 18.14 -5.04 -11.77
N GLU A 500 19.34 -4.67 -11.32
CA GLU A 500 19.91 -5.10 -10.02
C GLU A 500 18.98 -4.78 -8.83
N SER A 501 18.17 -3.72 -8.93
CA SER A 501 17.11 -3.38 -7.97
C SER A 501 15.85 -4.27 -8.09
N GLY A 502 15.65 -4.91 -9.24
CA GLY A 502 14.58 -5.88 -9.53
C GLY A 502 14.88 -7.29 -9.03
N GLU A 503 16.15 -7.71 -8.94
CA GLU A 503 16.51 -9.04 -8.42
C GLU A 503 16.17 -9.20 -6.93
N TRP A 504 16.50 -8.19 -6.12
CA TRP A 504 16.12 -8.18 -4.69
C TRP A 504 14.61 -8.12 -4.50
N GLN A 505 13.91 -7.40 -5.39
CA GLN A 505 12.44 -7.35 -5.41
C GLN A 505 11.82 -8.68 -5.81
N GLY A 506 12.38 -9.37 -6.81
CA GLY A 506 11.99 -10.71 -7.23
C GLY A 506 12.13 -11.71 -6.08
N PHE A 507 13.27 -11.67 -5.39
CA PHE A 507 13.50 -12.49 -4.21
C PHE A 507 12.47 -12.24 -3.10
N ILE A 508 12.21 -10.98 -2.72
CA ILE A 508 11.22 -10.65 -1.69
C ILE A 508 9.81 -11.05 -2.13
N LYS A 509 9.47 -10.89 -3.41
CA LYS A 509 8.18 -11.29 -3.96
C LYS A 509 8.01 -12.82 -3.92
N ASP A 510 9.02 -13.57 -4.33
CA ASP A 510 9.01 -15.04 -4.31
C ASP A 510 8.94 -15.56 -2.88
N LEU A 511 9.61 -14.90 -1.94
CA LEU A 511 9.55 -15.21 -0.52
C LEU A 511 8.14 -14.95 0.03
N LYS A 512 7.55 -13.78 -0.25
CA LYS A 512 6.13 -13.47 0.11
C LYS A 512 5.18 -14.50 -0.50
N TYR A 513 5.35 -14.86 -1.77
CA TYR A 513 4.52 -15.85 -2.46
C TYR A 513 4.67 -17.24 -1.83
N THR A 514 5.89 -17.66 -1.50
CA THR A 514 6.17 -18.92 -0.81
C THR A 514 5.52 -18.96 0.57
N ILE A 515 5.61 -17.87 1.34
CA ILE A 515 4.94 -17.75 2.64
C ILE A 515 3.42 -17.85 2.47
N ARG A 516 2.83 -17.16 1.49
CA ARG A 516 1.38 -17.19 1.24
C ARG A 516 0.90 -18.56 0.79
N THR A 517 1.58 -19.18 -0.16
CA THR A 517 1.24 -20.52 -0.63
C THR A 517 1.42 -21.56 0.47
N SER A 518 2.46 -21.44 1.29
CA SER A 518 2.65 -22.27 2.50
C SER A 518 1.53 -22.04 3.52
N ALA A 519 1.15 -20.79 3.79
CA ALA A 519 0.07 -20.46 4.72
C ALA A 519 -1.30 -20.94 4.20
N ALA A 520 -1.57 -20.81 2.90
CA ALA A 520 -2.78 -21.30 2.26
C ALA A 520 -2.85 -22.84 2.30
N LYS A 521 -1.75 -23.53 1.98
CA LYS A 521 -1.63 -24.98 2.10
C LYS A 521 -1.85 -25.44 3.54
N SER A 522 -1.16 -24.82 4.50
CA SER A 522 -1.33 -25.10 5.94
C SER A 522 -2.77 -24.89 6.41
N LYS A 523 -3.42 -23.80 5.99
CA LYS A 523 -4.84 -23.54 6.28
C LYS A 523 -5.75 -24.60 5.66
N GLN A 524 -5.48 -25.03 4.43
CA GLN A 524 -6.24 -26.07 3.75
C GLN A 524 -6.06 -27.43 4.42
N GLU A 525 -4.84 -27.78 4.82
CA GLU A 525 -4.53 -28.98 5.60
C GLU A 525 -5.24 -28.96 6.96
N LEU A 526 -5.23 -27.83 7.68
CA LEU A 526 -5.97 -27.66 8.93
C LEU A 526 -7.49 -27.85 8.74
N ILE A 527 -8.06 -27.28 7.68
CA ILE A 527 -9.48 -27.44 7.35
C ILE A 527 -9.80 -28.89 6.99
N GLN A 528 -8.95 -29.55 6.20
CA GLN A 528 -9.13 -30.95 5.79
C GLN A 528 -9.00 -31.89 6.99
N ASN A 529 -8.03 -31.64 7.87
CA ASN A 529 -7.83 -32.42 9.09
C ASN A 529 -9.00 -32.23 10.05
N ASN A 530 -9.47 -30.99 10.27
CA ASN A 530 -10.67 -30.70 11.06
C ASN A 530 -11.92 -31.38 10.46
N ASN A 531 -12.13 -31.31 9.15
CA ASN A 531 -13.26 -31.98 8.50
C ASN A 531 -13.18 -33.51 8.66
N SER A 532 -11.98 -34.10 8.58
CA SER A 532 -11.78 -35.54 8.83
C SER A 532 -12.03 -35.93 10.29
N GLN A 533 -11.74 -35.03 11.24
CA GLN A 533 -12.09 -35.24 12.64
C GLN A 533 -13.61 -35.13 12.84
N TYR A 534 -14.27 -34.14 12.24
CA TYR A 534 -15.72 -34.03 12.27
C TYR A 534 -16.41 -35.25 11.64
N SER A 535 -15.91 -35.77 10.52
CA SER A 535 -16.47 -36.97 9.91
C SER A 535 -16.30 -38.21 10.80
N LYS A 536 -15.13 -38.38 11.42
CA LYS A 536 -14.87 -39.47 12.39
C LYS A 536 -15.76 -39.36 13.64
N ILE A 537 -15.96 -38.15 14.15
CA ILE A 537 -16.86 -37.89 15.28
C ILE A 537 -18.30 -38.21 14.86
N SER A 538 -18.72 -37.80 13.66
CA SER A 538 -20.07 -38.07 13.16
C SER A 538 -20.33 -39.56 12.97
N SER A 539 -19.36 -40.31 12.43
CA SER A 539 -19.50 -41.76 12.28
C SER A 539 -19.52 -42.46 13.63
N ALA A 540 -18.68 -42.02 14.58
CA ALA A 540 -18.69 -42.55 15.94
C ALA A 540 -20.03 -42.29 16.66
N ILE A 541 -20.67 -41.14 16.43
CA ILE A 541 -22.00 -40.83 16.96
C ILE A 541 -23.06 -41.74 16.34
N ILE A 542 -23.02 -41.98 15.02
CA ILE A 542 -23.94 -42.87 14.31
C ILE A 542 -23.76 -44.33 14.78
N ASP A 543 -22.51 -44.77 14.96
CA ASP A 543 -22.18 -46.10 15.47
C ASP A 543 -22.66 -46.27 16.92
N ALA A 544 -22.49 -45.25 17.77
CA ALA A 544 -23.01 -45.27 19.13
C ALA A 544 -24.55 -45.31 19.16
N GLN A 545 -25.23 -44.59 18.26
CA GLN A 545 -26.69 -44.63 18.15
C GLN A 545 -27.20 -45.98 17.65
N THR A 546 -26.57 -46.57 16.62
CA THR A 546 -26.95 -47.90 16.11
C THR A 546 -26.67 -49.01 17.12
N GLN A 547 -25.58 -48.94 17.90
CA GLN A 547 -25.34 -49.85 19.02
C GLN A 547 -26.40 -49.70 20.12
N LYS A 548 -26.82 -48.47 20.43
CA LYS A 548 -27.91 -48.21 21.39
C LYS A 548 -29.24 -48.80 20.90
N HIS A 549 -29.56 -48.65 19.62
CA HIS A 549 -30.74 -49.28 19.01
C HIS A 549 -30.69 -50.81 19.04
N LYS A 550 -29.54 -51.42 18.72
CA LYS A 550 -29.35 -52.89 18.82
C LYS A 550 -29.46 -53.41 20.26
N LYS A 551 -29.00 -52.63 21.26
CA LYS A 551 -29.18 -52.99 22.67
C LYS A 551 -30.64 -52.90 23.09
N ASN A 552 -31.37 -51.87 22.64
CA ASN A 552 -32.80 -51.75 22.92
C ASN A 552 -33.60 -52.88 22.26
N SER A 553 -33.32 -53.22 20.99
CA SER A 553 -34.03 -54.32 20.32
C SER A 553 -33.77 -55.68 20.99
N LYS A 554 -32.54 -55.94 21.43
CA LYS A 554 -32.23 -57.14 22.22
C LYS A 554 -32.95 -57.17 23.56
N ASN A 555 -33.10 -56.02 24.23
CA ASN A 555 -33.87 -55.95 25.46
C ASN A 555 -35.37 -56.22 25.22
N ASP A 556 -35.93 -55.75 24.09
CA ASP A 556 -37.32 -56.03 23.71
C ASP A 556 -37.51 -57.52 23.39
N GLU A 557 -36.58 -58.15 22.67
CA GLU A 557 -36.58 -59.60 22.43
C GLU A 557 -36.49 -60.41 23.73
N ILE A 558 -35.64 -60.00 24.67
CA ILE A 558 -35.53 -60.63 26.00
C ILE A 558 -36.84 -60.48 26.77
N GLN A 559 -37.51 -59.32 26.72
CA GLN A 559 -38.83 -59.15 27.36
C GLN A 559 -39.90 -60.07 26.76
N VAL A 560 -39.91 -60.23 25.44
CA VAL A 560 -40.85 -61.14 24.76
C VAL A 560 -40.58 -62.59 25.16
N GLN A 561 -39.32 -63.02 25.18
CA GLN A 561 -38.94 -64.36 25.65
C GLN A 561 -39.32 -64.57 27.12
N PHE A 562 -39.11 -63.58 27.98
CA PHE A 562 -39.54 -63.65 29.39
C PHE A 562 -41.07 -63.77 29.52
N GLY A 563 -41.82 -63.09 28.67
CA GLY A 563 -43.27 -63.19 28.59
C GLY A 563 -43.75 -64.60 28.20
N GLN A 564 -43.13 -65.19 27.17
CA GLN A 564 -43.42 -66.55 26.71
C GLN A 564 -43.08 -67.61 27.77
N LEU A 565 -41.94 -67.46 28.43
CA LEU A 565 -41.49 -68.38 29.49
C LEU A 565 -42.44 -68.33 30.70
N LYS A 566 -42.94 -67.14 31.05
CA LYS A 566 -43.96 -66.97 32.08
C LYS A 566 -45.29 -67.63 31.69
N GLN A 567 -45.64 -67.61 30.41
CA GLN A 567 -46.87 -68.21 29.88
C GLN A 567 -46.78 -69.75 29.88
N GLN A 568 -45.63 -70.31 29.49
CA GLN A 568 -45.36 -71.76 29.59
C GLN A 568 -45.36 -72.25 31.03
N LEU A 569 -44.81 -71.48 31.97
CA LEU A 569 -44.88 -71.83 33.40
C LEU A 569 -46.33 -71.85 33.91
N LEU A 570 -47.17 -70.90 33.49
CA LEU A 570 -48.59 -70.87 33.83
C LEU A 570 -49.37 -72.04 33.22
N GLU A 571 -49.01 -72.49 32.02
CA GLU A 571 -49.61 -73.67 31.39
C GLU A 571 -49.18 -74.97 32.06
N ASN A 572 -47.89 -75.14 32.38
CA ASN A 572 -47.40 -76.27 33.15
C ASN A 572 -48.02 -76.34 34.56
N ASP A 573 -48.23 -75.19 35.23
CA ASP A 573 -48.92 -75.16 36.53
C ASP A 573 -50.40 -75.57 36.42
N LYS A 574 -51.06 -75.25 35.30
CA LYS A 574 -52.43 -75.71 35.03
C LYS A 574 -52.48 -77.21 34.75
N GLU A 575 -51.56 -77.71 33.91
CA GLU A 575 -51.48 -79.13 33.57
C GLU A 575 -51.12 -79.99 34.79
N ASN A 576 -50.21 -79.49 35.65
CA ASN A 576 -49.92 -80.11 36.93
C ASN A 576 -51.13 -80.12 37.85
N LYS A 577 -51.90 -79.01 37.95
CA LYS A 577 -53.15 -78.99 38.74
C LYS A 577 -54.18 -80.00 38.23
N GLU A 578 -54.34 -80.15 36.92
CA GLU A 578 -55.24 -81.15 36.34
C GLU A 578 -54.77 -82.57 36.63
N ASN A 579 -53.46 -82.84 36.57
CA ASN A 579 -52.89 -84.14 36.92
C ASN A 579 -53.06 -84.45 38.42
N TYR A 580 -52.87 -83.48 39.31
CA TYR A 580 -53.15 -83.65 40.74
C TYR A 580 -54.63 -83.94 41.00
N GLN A 581 -55.54 -83.35 40.22
CA GLN A 581 -56.98 -83.56 40.37
C GLN A 581 -57.42 -84.93 39.83
N LYS A 582 -56.79 -85.44 38.77
CA LYS A 582 -56.96 -86.83 38.31
C LYS A 582 -56.45 -87.85 39.33
N LEU A 583 -55.26 -87.62 39.91
CA LEU A 583 -54.71 -88.46 40.98
C LEU A 583 -55.59 -88.48 42.24
N ALA A 584 -56.18 -87.34 42.60
CA ALA A 584 -57.14 -87.27 43.71
C ALA A 584 -58.40 -88.10 43.43
N ASN A 585 -58.94 -88.02 42.21
CA ASN A 585 -60.11 -88.81 41.80
C ASN A 585 -59.81 -90.32 41.76
N GLU A 586 -58.60 -90.71 41.33
CA GLU A 586 -58.15 -92.10 41.36
C GLU A 586 -57.95 -92.61 42.80
N MET A 587 -57.43 -91.78 43.72
CA MET A 587 -57.38 -92.11 45.14
C MET A 587 -58.78 -92.29 45.75
N ASP A 588 -59.73 -91.42 45.41
CA ASP A 588 -61.10 -91.54 45.90
C ASP A 588 -61.80 -92.79 45.32
N PHE A 589 -61.52 -93.15 44.06
CA PHE A 589 -61.97 -94.41 43.47
C PHE A 589 -61.38 -95.62 44.21
N ILE A 590 -60.08 -95.63 44.50
CA ILE A 590 -59.42 -96.68 45.29
C ILE A 590 -60.02 -96.76 46.71
N LYS A 591 -60.29 -95.61 47.34
CA LYS A 591 -60.91 -95.55 48.67
C LYS A 591 -62.34 -96.08 48.66
N SER A 592 -63.08 -95.87 47.57
CA SER A 592 -64.43 -96.41 47.37
C SER A 592 -64.42 -97.93 47.14
N GLN A 593 -63.44 -98.45 46.38
CA GLN A 593 -63.22 -99.87 46.14
C GLN A 593 -62.79 -100.58 47.43
N ILE A 594 -61.86 -100.01 48.20
CA ILE A 594 -61.45 -100.53 49.52
C ILE A 594 -62.63 -100.51 50.49
N SER A 595 -63.49 -99.49 50.45
CA SER A 595 -64.71 -99.43 51.28
C SER A 595 -65.75 -100.49 50.87
N GLN A 596 -65.84 -100.84 49.58
CA GLN A 596 -66.69 -101.94 49.10
C GLN A 596 -66.12 -103.32 49.45
N ILE A 597 -64.80 -103.48 49.42
CA ILE A 597 -64.10 -104.71 49.84
C ILE A 597 -64.23 -104.90 51.37
N LEU A 598 -64.09 -103.83 52.17
CA LEU A 598 -64.31 -103.89 53.62
C LEU A 598 -65.77 -104.23 53.98
N LYS A 599 -66.75 -103.79 53.18
CA LYS A 599 -68.17 -104.16 53.34
C LYS A 599 -68.51 -105.58 52.89
N THR A 600 -67.64 -106.27 52.16
CA THR A 600 -67.84 -107.67 51.74
C THR A 600 -67.06 -108.68 52.60
N VAL A 601 -66.17 -108.20 53.47
CA VAL A 601 -65.43 -109.02 54.46
C VAL A 601 -66.10 -109.00 55.86
N GLN A 602 -67.07 -108.12 56.10
CA GLN A 602 -67.93 -108.18 57.28
C GLN A 602 -69.34 -108.65 56.89
N GLN A 603 -69.71 -109.79 57.45
CA GLN A 603 -71.02 -110.47 57.44
C GLN A 603 -72.22 -109.55 57.59
#